data_AF-A0A0K8TIF8-F1
#
_entry.id   AF-A0A0K8TIF8-F1
#
_cell.length_a   1.000
_cell.length_b   1.000
_cell.length_c   1.000
_cell.angle_alpha   90.00
_cell.angle_beta   90.00
_cell.angle_gamma   90.00
#
_symmetry.space_group_name_H-M   'P 1'
#
loop_
_entity.id
_entity.type
_entity.pdbx_description
1 polymer ?
#
loop_
_entity_poly.entity_id
_entity_poly.type
_entity_poly.pdbx_seq_one_letter_code
_entity_poly.pdbx_strand_id
1 'polypeptide(L)'
;MHETINIPPSCVTPYDFYHLLVDDALMDVIVRETNYYAAQTIQNSTTKNESRSRAWKPIDGGELKKCFAIVLWFGIVPTPDMKKPWSKDRFYRNEFISKLNPRDRFI
;
A
#
# COMPACT_ATOMS: atom_id res chain seq x y z
N MET A 1 -11.05 -29.05 1.01
CA MET A 1 -11.19 -28.72 2.44
C MET A 1 -11.38 -27.22 2.49
N HIS A 2 -12.58 -26.72 2.80
CA HIS A 2 -12.78 -25.27 2.92
C HIS A 2 -12.26 -24.87 4.29
N GLU A 3 -11.08 -24.24 4.34
CA GLU A 3 -10.61 -23.60 5.57
C GLU A 3 -11.63 -22.52 5.95
N THR A 4 -12.22 -22.67 7.13
CA THR A 4 -13.16 -21.70 7.68
C THR A 4 -12.39 -20.79 8.60
N ILE A 5 -12.48 -19.48 8.36
CA ILE A 5 -11.90 -18.47 9.24
C ILE A 5 -12.78 -18.40 10.48
N ASN A 6 -12.21 -18.74 11.64
CA ASN A 6 -12.89 -18.56 12.92
C ASN A 6 -12.91 -17.07 13.26
N ILE A 7 -14.11 -16.49 13.37
CA ILE A 7 -14.31 -15.06 13.66
C ILE A 7 -14.49 -14.91 15.18
N PRO A 8 -13.54 -14.28 15.89
CA PRO A 8 -13.68 -14.04 17.32
C PRO A 8 -14.91 -13.16 17.63
N PRO A 9 -15.62 -13.40 18.75
CA PRO A 9 -16.75 -12.57 19.16
C PRO A 9 -16.35 -11.13 19.54
N SER A 10 -15.05 -10.85 19.67
CA SER A 10 -14.49 -9.51 19.87
C SER A 10 -14.44 -8.67 18.59
N CYS A 11 -14.63 -9.25 17.40
CA CYS A 11 -14.65 -8.52 16.15
C CYS A 11 -15.98 -7.78 15.98
N VAL A 12 -15.94 -6.45 16.01
CA VAL A 12 -17.15 -5.60 15.93
C VAL A 12 -17.05 -4.58 14.81
N THR A 13 -15.84 -4.07 14.56
CA THR A 13 -15.57 -3.03 13.58
C THR A 13 -15.05 -3.62 12.28
N PRO A 14 -15.22 -2.94 11.12
CA PRO A 14 -14.62 -3.37 9.85
C PRO A 14 -13.11 -3.60 9.93
N TYR A 15 -12.41 -2.86 10.78
CA TYR A 15 -10.98 -3.03 11.00
C TYR A 15 -10.65 -4.37 11.66
N ASP A 16 -11.47 -4.83 12.60
CA ASP A 16 -11.24 -6.11 13.29
C ASP A 16 -11.30 -7.27 12.29
N PHE A 17 -12.28 -7.27 11.38
CA PHE A 17 -12.38 -8.28 10.33
C PHE A 17 -11.24 -8.21 9.32
N TYR A 18 -10.82 -6.98 8.94
CA TYR A 18 -9.64 -6.79 8.10
C TYR A 18 -8.39 -7.37 8.75
N HIS A 19 -8.21 -7.16 10.06
CA HIS A 19 -7.03 -7.60 10.78
C HIS A 19 -6.95 -9.13 10.96
N LEU A 20 -8.09 -9.84 10.86
CA LEU A 20 -8.08 -11.32 10.77
C LEU A 20 -7.40 -11.84 9.50
N LEU A 21 -7.41 -11.04 8.42
CA LEU A 21 -6.80 -11.38 7.14
C LEU A 21 -5.41 -10.79 6.99
N VAL A 22 -5.21 -9.58 7.52
CA VAL A 22 -3.98 -8.81 7.45
C VAL A 22 -3.52 -8.50 8.87
N ASP A 23 -2.91 -9.50 9.50
CA ASP A 23 -2.35 -9.41 10.83
C ASP A 23 -0.99 -8.70 10.83
N ASP A 24 -0.48 -8.38 12.02
CA ASP A 24 0.81 -7.68 12.15
C ASP A 24 1.99 -8.53 11.67
N ALA A 25 1.92 -9.86 11.82
CA ALA A 25 2.97 -10.76 11.35
C ALA A 25 3.10 -10.76 9.83
N LEU A 26 1.98 -10.80 9.11
CA LEU A 26 1.94 -10.67 7.66
C LEU A 26 2.47 -9.30 7.22
N MET A 27 2.05 -8.23 7.91
CA MET A 27 2.52 -6.88 7.62
C MET A 27 4.04 -6.76 7.77
N ASP A 28 4.61 -7.32 8.83
CA ASP A 28 6.06 -7.33 9.06
C ASP A 28 6.81 -8.11 7.98
N VAL A 29 6.27 -9.26 7.55
CA VAL A 29 6.83 -10.02 6.43
C VAL A 29 6.82 -9.21 5.14
N ILE A 30 5.69 -8.56 4.80
CA ILE A 30 5.59 -7.75 3.58
C ILE A 30 6.56 -6.58 3.63
N VAL A 31 6.67 -5.88 4.76
CA VAL A 31 7.64 -4.77 4.93
C VAL A 31 9.06 -5.26 4.71
N ARG A 32 9.44 -6.36 5.38
CA ARG A 32 10.78 -6.95 5.29
C ARG A 32 11.13 -7.34 3.85
N GLU A 33 10.25 -8.11 3.19
CA GLU A 33 10.48 -8.60 1.83
C GLU A 33 10.45 -7.46 0.80
N THR A 34 9.57 -6.46 0.95
CA THR A 34 9.52 -5.29 0.05
C THR A 34 10.82 -4.49 0.11
N ASN A 35 11.32 -4.23 1.33
CA ASN A 35 12.57 -3.51 1.53
C ASN A 35 13.78 -4.31 1.00
N TYR A 36 13.80 -5.62 1.25
CA TYR A 36 14.84 -6.51 0.75
C TYR A 36 14.86 -6.54 -0.78
N TYR A 37 13.71 -6.76 -1.41
CA TYR A 37 13.58 -6.76 -2.86
C TYR A 37 14.07 -5.44 -3.47
N ALA A 38 13.63 -4.30 -2.92
CA ALA A 38 14.05 -3.01 -3.44
C ALA A 38 15.56 -2.78 -3.32
N ALA A 39 16.19 -3.21 -2.22
CA ALA A 39 17.65 -3.15 -2.07
C ALA A 39 18.35 -3.98 -3.15
N GLN A 40 17.87 -5.20 -3.42
CA GLN A 40 18.40 -6.04 -4.49
C GLN A 40 18.21 -5.41 -5.87
N THR A 41 17.03 -4.85 -6.16
CA THR A 41 16.74 -4.20 -7.44
C THR A 41 17.66 -3.00 -7.68
N ILE A 42 17.88 -2.17 -6.66
CA ILE A 42 18.76 -1.00 -6.75
C ILE A 42 20.21 -1.45 -6.98
N GLN A 43 20.69 -2.46 -6.24
CA GLN A 43 22.05 -2.98 -6.36
C GLN A 43 22.32 -3.59 -7.75
N ASN A 44 21.35 -4.31 -8.30
CA ASN A 44 21.47 -5.01 -9.58
C ASN A 44 21.13 -4.13 -10.80
N SER A 45 20.68 -2.89 -10.59
CA SER A 45 20.37 -1.97 -11.68
C SER A 45 21.64 -1.59 -12.48
N THR A 46 21.62 -1.83 -13.80
CA THR A 46 22.67 -1.37 -14.73
C THR A 46 22.60 0.14 -14.96
N THR A 47 21.42 0.74 -14.78
CA THR A 47 21.17 2.18 -14.85
C THR A 47 21.06 2.78 -13.45
N LYS A 48 22.21 2.99 -12.79
CA LYS A 48 22.31 3.69 -11.48
C LYS A 48 21.67 5.10 -11.44
N ASN A 49 21.21 5.62 -12.58
CA ASN A 49 20.66 6.97 -12.76
C ASN A 49 19.13 7.02 -12.90
N GLU A 50 18.40 5.91 -12.72
CA GLU A 50 16.94 5.96 -12.62
C GLU A 50 16.52 6.81 -11.42
N SER A 51 15.78 7.91 -11.67
CA SER A 51 15.38 8.89 -10.64
C SER A 51 14.59 8.24 -9.49
N ARG A 52 13.80 7.22 -9.80
CA ARG A 52 13.00 6.45 -8.83
C ARG A 52 13.85 5.58 -7.93
N SER A 53 14.83 4.87 -8.47
CA SER A 53 15.75 4.04 -7.69
C SER A 53 16.56 4.88 -6.69
N ARG A 54 16.96 6.09 -7.08
CA ARG A 54 17.63 7.05 -6.18
C ARG A 54 16.71 7.66 -5.12
N ALA A 55 15.44 7.86 -5.45
CA ALA A 55 14.44 8.41 -4.54
C ALA A 55 13.85 7.35 -3.60
N TRP A 56 14.13 6.07 -3.86
CA TRP A 56 13.63 4.98 -3.04
C TRP A 56 14.16 5.08 -1.62
N LYS A 57 13.26 4.85 -0.67
CA LYS A 57 13.55 4.70 0.75
C LYS A 57 12.80 3.49 1.29
N PRO A 58 13.33 2.79 2.30
CA PRO A 58 12.61 1.71 2.96
C PRO A 58 11.22 2.15 3.44
N ILE A 59 10.26 1.23 3.39
CA ILE A 59 8.92 1.40 3.97
C ILE A 59 8.90 0.87 5.41
N ASP A 60 7.94 1.34 6.20
CA ASP A 60 7.58 0.77 7.50
C ASP A 60 6.13 0.26 7.49
N GLY A 61 5.69 -0.36 8.59
CA GLY A 61 4.32 -0.88 8.71
C GLY A 61 3.25 0.21 8.60
N GLY A 62 3.54 1.45 9.04
CA GLY A 62 2.63 2.58 8.90
C GLY A 62 2.44 2.99 7.43
N GLU A 63 3.53 3.03 6.66
CA GLU A 63 3.49 3.30 5.23
C GLU A 63 2.77 2.19 4.46
N LEU A 64 2.99 0.93 4.83
CA LEU A 64 2.29 -0.20 4.24
C LEU A 64 0.78 -0.15 4.53
N LYS A 65 0.36 0.20 5.76
CA LYS A 65 -1.05 0.41 6.12
C LYS A 65 -1.70 1.48 5.23
N LYS A 66 -1.01 2.58 4.96
CA LYS A 66 -1.50 3.63 4.04
C LYS A 66 -1.62 3.13 2.59
N CYS A 67 -0.64 2.35 2.13
CA CYS A 67 -0.70 1.71 0.82
C CYS A 67 -1.95 0.82 0.69
N PHE A 68 -2.21 -0.04 1.69
CA PHE A 68 -3.36 -0.93 1.68
C PHE A 68 -4.69 -0.16 1.79
N ALA A 69 -4.73 0.93 2.57
CA ALA A 69 -5.89 1.81 2.62
C ALA A 69 -6.23 2.41 1.23
N ILE A 70 -5.22 2.79 0.45
CA ILE A 70 -5.39 3.29 -0.92
C ILE A 70 -5.89 2.16 -1.84
N VAL A 71 -5.33 0.95 -1.74
CA VAL A 71 -5.77 -0.22 -2.53
C VAL A 71 -7.23 -0.57 -2.22
N LEU A 72 -7.61 -0.61 -0.95
CA LEU A 72 -8.99 -0.84 -0.53
C LEU A 72 -9.92 0.26 -1.05
N TRP A 73 -9.49 1.52 -1.00
CA TRP A 73 -10.26 2.63 -1.55
C TRP A 73 -10.51 2.49 -3.06
N PHE A 74 -9.50 2.08 -3.84
CA PHE A 74 -9.68 1.78 -5.27
C PHE A 74 -10.64 0.61 -5.53
N GLY A 75 -10.72 -0.36 -4.61
CA GLY A 75 -11.70 -1.44 -4.68
C GLY A 75 -13.14 -0.99 -4.47
N ILE A 76 -13.35 0.14 -3.77
CA ILE A 76 -14.68 0.67 -3.44
C ILE A 76 -15.09 1.77 -4.42
N VAL A 77 -14.15 2.65 -4.79
CA VAL A 77 -14.41 3.83 -5.62
C VAL A 77 -13.89 3.57 -7.03
N PRO A 78 -14.78 3.40 -8.02
CA PRO A 78 -14.35 3.20 -9.39
C PRO A 78 -13.69 4.48 -9.91
N THR A 79 -12.39 4.40 -10.20
CA THR A 79 -11.64 5.48 -10.82
C THR A 79 -11.24 5.10 -12.24
N PRO A 80 -11.43 6.00 -13.23
CA PRO A 80 -11.09 5.68 -14.62
C PRO A 80 -9.58 5.52 -14.86
N ASP A 81 -8.74 6.09 -13.98
CA ASP A 81 -7.28 5.97 -14.04
C ASP A 81 -6.72 6.08 -12.61
N MET A 82 -5.81 5.17 -12.26
CA MET A 82 -5.17 5.07 -10.95
C MET A 82 -4.46 6.37 -10.55
N LYS A 83 -3.97 7.20 -11.47
CA LYS A 83 -3.27 8.46 -11.17
C LYS A 83 -4.21 9.62 -10.86
N LYS A 84 -5.49 9.52 -11.24
CA LYS A 84 -6.49 10.59 -11.12
C LYS A 84 -6.68 11.11 -9.69
N PRO A 85 -6.71 10.28 -8.63
CA PRO A 85 -6.82 10.74 -7.25
C PRO A 85 -5.73 11.75 -6.84
N TRP A 86 -4.55 11.68 -7.46
CA TRP A 86 -3.43 12.60 -7.22
C TRP A 86 -3.38 13.81 -8.17
N SER A 87 -4.37 13.96 -9.05
CA SER A 87 -4.43 15.05 -10.00
C SER A 87 -4.51 16.42 -9.31
N LYS A 88 -4.10 17.47 -10.03
CA LYS A 88 -4.40 18.86 -9.67
C LYS A 88 -5.79 19.29 -10.13
N ASP A 89 -6.40 18.53 -11.06
CA ASP A 89 -7.75 18.76 -11.53
C ASP A 89 -8.76 18.45 -10.43
N ARG A 90 -9.53 19.47 -10.03
CA ARG A 90 -10.57 19.42 -9.00
C ARG A 90 -11.63 18.35 -9.24
N PHE A 91 -11.89 17.95 -10.48
CA PHE A 91 -12.88 16.90 -10.78
C PHE A 91 -12.38 15.49 -10.44
N TYR A 92 -11.06 15.30 -10.39
CA TYR A 92 -10.43 13.99 -10.24
C TYR A 92 -9.64 13.86 -8.94
N ARG A 93 -9.21 14.98 -8.36
CA ARG A 93 -8.41 15.02 -7.13
C ARG A 93 -9.21 14.46 -5.96
N ASN A 94 -8.62 13.48 -5.28
CA ASN A 94 -9.08 13.00 -4.00
C ASN A 94 -8.12 13.46 -2.90
N GLU A 95 -8.62 14.30 -1.99
CA GLU A 95 -7.78 14.86 -0.92
C GLU A 95 -7.29 13.81 0.07
N PHE A 96 -8.10 12.80 0.38
CA PHE A 96 -7.74 11.74 1.30
C PHE A 96 -6.55 10.94 0.76
N ILE A 97 -6.64 10.48 -0.49
CA ILE A 97 -5.58 9.73 -1.17
C ILE A 97 -4.32 10.57 -1.35
N SER A 98 -4.46 11.82 -1.80
CA SER A 98 -3.34 12.73 -1.99
C SER A 98 -2.58 13.05 -0.69
N LYS A 99 -3.27 13.07 0.46
CA LYS A 99 -2.66 13.33 1.78
C LYS A 99 -2.03 12.07 2.39
N LEU A 100 -2.58 10.89 2.10
CA LEU A 100 -2.06 9.62 2.64
C LEU A 100 -0.65 9.31 2.14
N ASN A 101 -0.44 9.31 0.83
CA ASN A 101 0.85 9.02 0.23
C ASN A 101 1.00 9.76 -1.11
N PRO A 102 2.16 10.38 -1.43
CA PRO A 102 2.37 10.98 -2.75
C PRO A 102 2.28 9.95 -3.88
N ARG A 103 1.84 10.39 -5.06
CA ARG A 103 1.67 9.53 -6.25
C ARG A 103 2.89 8.68 -6.55
N ASP A 104 4.06 9.31 -6.68
CA ASP A 104 5.31 8.64 -7.07
C ASP A 104 5.90 7.76 -5.95
N ARG A 105 5.32 7.84 -4.76
CA ARG A 105 5.64 6.93 -3.66
C ARG A 105 4.73 5.70 -3.65
N PHE A 106 3.50 5.83 -4.16
CA PHE A 106 2.56 4.73 -4.30
C PHE A 106 2.76 3.94 -5.61
N ILE A 107 3.09 4.61 -6.71
CA ILE A 107 3.27 4.04 -8.08
C ILE A 107 4.75 3.84 -8.39
#